data_AF-A0A4Q7QUC7-F1
#
_entry.id   AF-A0A4Q7QUC7-F1
#
_cell.length_a   1.000
_cell.length_b   1.000
_cell.length_c   1.000
_cell.angle_alpha   90.00
_cell.angle_beta   90.00
_cell.angle_gamma   90.00
#
_symmetry.space_group_name_H-M   'P 1'
#
loop_
_entity.id
_entity.type
_entity.pdbx_description
1 polymer ?
#
loop_
_entity_poly.entity_id
_entity_poly.type
_entity_poly.pdbx_seq_one_letter_code
_entity_poly.pdbx_strand_id
1 'polypeptide(L)'
;MKKASKFEKVAARCWNLLNEGKPFTPIFTTGVFLLFFIGQWSESSFWFSFFLSLAGTLPLFILNFLYDFPLFLRNYLFIPLIAALLLLQAPPISLWLLAAGVYFFFTVFFWGTLYYHLRIGTTWLNFTRFWKLVLKNSDSTSGNAQEQLPKVLMILTVWHYLFETAKDGGLGFAEYTPVLYVTAGFGLLAWILHRYLFDWKPAEYEEFTEKESIQAKSDKVIVIVVDGMRKDRFEIAHTPFLNKLKAEGTEYRQMETVYPARTVVCFSSMFTGTYPREHGITSNMVWRLGIKVESIFDSLRKVGKKGKLLGIAHLVDAMGSDVETVTAVMKNDVADPSIMQRARNIMESENPDLFIVQMIATDQTGHSRGVFYDEYLQKINEADKLIEDFVDYLDKEGHMENTTLIICADHGQADGIGGHGHLDEGERFVPFIMHGPHIRKGMTVEEKHSLVSLAPTIAHLLGAPFPANSRGPVLKQAIKESREM
;
A
#
# COMPACT_ATOMS: atom_id res chain seq x y z
N MET A 1 -28.59 12.40 4.56
CA MET A 1 -28.02 11.04 4.42
C MET A 1 -28.50 10.18 5.59
N LYS A 2 -29.04 8.97 5.34
CA LYS A 2 -29.43 8.05 6.43
C LYS A 2 -28.16 7.55 7.13
N LYS A 3 -28.18 7.46 8.47
CA LYS A 3 -27.10 6.81 9.22
C LYS A 3 -27.07 5.33 8.88
N ALA A 4 -25.88 4.75 8.69
CA ALA A 4 -25.71 3.32 8.54
C ALA A 4 -26.36 2.57 9.72
N SER A 5 -27.19 1.59 9.39
CA SER A 5 -27.85 0.68 10.32
C SER A 5 -26.82 -0.09 11.16
N LYS A 6 -27.28 -0.67 12.27
CA LYS A 6 -26.44 -1.56 13.09
C LYS A 6 -25.95 -2.76 12.26
N PHE A 7 -26.79 -3.29 11.38
CA PHE A 7 -26.44 -4.39 10.49
C PHE A 7 -25.31 -4.00 9.54
N GLU A 8 -25.40 -2.85 8.87
CA GLU A 8 -24.35 -2.37 7.96
C GLU A 8 -23.01 -2.17 8.68
N LYS A 9 -23.04 -1.65 9.91
CA LYS A 9 -21.82 -1.49 10.73
C LYS A 9 -21.21 -2.82 11.15
N VAL A 10 -22.03 -3.81 11.51
CA VAL A 10 -21.55 -5.15 11.85
C VAL A 10 -21.01 -5.85 10.61
N ALA A 11 -21.73 -5.79 9.50
CA ALA A 11 -21.28 -6.33 8.21
C ALA A 11 -19.95 -5.72 7.78
N ALA A 12 -19.76 -4.39 7.92
CA ALA A 12 -18.50 -3.71 7.63
C ALA A 12 -17.35 -4.11 8.57
N ARG A 13 -17.64 -4.47 9.83
CA ARG A 13 -16.61 -4.98 10.76
C ARG A 13 -16.23 -6.42 10.47
N CYS A 14 -17.22 -7.28 10.23
CA CYS A 14 -16.99 -8.65 9.78
C CYS A 14 -16.24 -8.67 8.43
N TRP A 15 -16.52 -7.69 7.58
CA TRP A 15 -15.79 -7.45 6.35
C TRP A 15 -14.30 -7.20 6.58
N ASN A 16 -13.93 -6.27 7.46
CA ASN A 16 -12.51 -5.99 7.72
C ASN A 16 -11.79 -7.26 8.20
N LEU A 17 -12.43 -8.12 9.00
CA LEU A 17 -11.83 -9.38 9.46
C LEU A 17 -11.61 -10.41 8.34
N LEU A 18 -12.48 -10.44 7.32
CA LEU A 18 -12.43 -11.41 6.21
C LEU A 18 -11.72 -10.88 4.96
N ASN A 19 -11.53 -9.57 4.86
CA ASN A 19 -10.93 -8.91 3.70
C ASN A 19 -9.55 -8.34 4.01
N GLU A 20 -9.36 -7.74 5.19
CA GLU A 20 -8.13 -7.06 5.56
C GLU A 20 -7.23 -7.98 6.39
N GLY A 21 -6.38 -8.72 5.70
CA GLY A 21 -5.13 -9.25 6.23
C GLY A 21 -5.19 -10.55 7.04
N LYS A 22 -4.28 -10.63 8.00
CA LYS A 22 -3.87 -11.82 8.78
C LYS A 22 -5.00 -12.63 9.45
N PRO A 23 -6.16 -12.05 9.84
CA PRO A 23 -7.26 -12.82 10.42
C PRO A 23 -8.03 -13.71 9.43
N PHE A 24 -7.90 -13.50 8.11
CA PHE A 24 -8.66 -14.30 7.14
C PHE A 24 -8.35 -15.80 7.23
N THR A 25 -7.08 -16.19 7.18
CA THR A 25 -6.67 -17.61 7.21
C THR A 25 -7.25 -18.37 8.40
N PRO A 26 -7.13 -17.89 9.67
CA PRO A 26 -7.70 -18.60 10.81
C PRO A 26 -9.24 -18.67 10.78
N ILE A 27 -9.92 -17.58 10.43
CA ILE A 27 -11.38 -17.55 10.41
C ILE A 27 -11.92 -18.46 9.30
N PHE A 28 -11.38 -18.33 8.09
CA PHE A 28 -11.80 -19.11 6.92
C PHE A 28 -11.54 -20.60 7.13
N THR A 29 -10.34 -20.97 7.56
CA THR A 29 -9.97 -22.39 7.73
C THR A 29 -10.82 -23.05 8.82
N THR A 30 -11.06 -22.36 9.94
CA THR A 30 -11.95 -22.84 11.00
C THR A 30 -13.39 -23.02 10.50
N GLY A 31 -13.90 -22.06 9.74
CA GLY A 31 -15.24 -22.13 9.15
C GLY A 31 -15.40 -23.31 8.19
N VAL A 32 -14.41 -23.54 7.31
CA VAL A 32 -14.41 -24.68 6.38
C VAL A 32 -14.35 -26.01 7.14
N PHE A 33 -13.51 -26.12 8.16
CA PHE A 33 -13.38 -27.34 8.97
C PHE A 33 -14.70 -27.68 9.66
N LEU A 34 -15.32 -26.69 10.32
CA LEU A 34 -16.63 -26.85 10.96
C LEU A 34 -17.73 -27.22 9.97
N LEU A 35 -17.73 -26.60 8.78
CA LEU A 35 -18.70 -26.89 7.72
C LEU A 35 -18.55 -28.32 7.19
N PHE A 36 -17.32 -28.80 7.01
CA PHE A 36 -17.06 -30.17 6.54
C PHE A 36 -17.62 -31.22 7.51
N PHE A 37 -17.45 -30.99 8.81
CA PHE A 37 -17.90 -31.90 9.87
C PHE A 37 -19.30 -31.59 10.44
N ILE A 38 -20.10 -30.76 9.75
CA ILE A 38 -21.42 -30.34 10.28
C ILE A 38 -22.34 -31.52 10.63
N GLY A 39 -22.24 -32.65 9.90
CA GLY A 39 -22.99 -33.86 10.18
C GLY A 39 -22.56 -34.62 11.46
N GLN A 40 -21.39 -34.30 12.02
CA GLN A 40 -20.82 -34.96 13.20
C GLN A 40 -20.94 -34.12 14.48
N TRP A 41 -21.51 -32.91 14.42
CA TRP A 41 -21.56 -32.00 15.58
C TRP A 41 -22.34 -32.54 16.79
N SER A 42 -23.26 -33.48 16.57
CA SER A 42 -24.03 -34.15 17.60
C SER A 42 -23.29 -35.32 18.26
N GLU A 43 -22.13 -35.74 17.73
CA GLU A 43 -21.30 -36.79 18.33
C GLU A 43 -20.69 -36.28 19.65
N SER A 44 -20.76 -37.07 20.71
CA SER A 44 -20.32 -36.66 22.05
C SER A 44 -18.83 -36.34 22.15
N SER A 45 -18.00 -36.99 21.32
CA SER A 45 -16.54 -36.78 21.26
C SER A 45 -16.13 -35.67 20.29
N PHE A 46 -17.06 -35.15 19.47
CA PHE A 46 -16.73 -34.19 18.40
C PHE A 46 -16.05 -32.94 18.94
N TRP A 47 -16.69 -32.26 19.90
CA TRP A 47 -16.20 -30.99 20.42
C TRP A 47 -14.87 -31.14 21.17
N PHE A 48 -14.70 -32.24 21.91
CA PHE A 48 -13.42 -32.55 22.55
C PHE A 48 -12.30 -32.72 21.51
N SER A 49 -12.53 -33.55 20.48
CA SER A 49 -11.57 -33.79 19.40
C SER A 49 -11.28 -32.52 18.60
N PHE A 50 -12.31 -31.69 18.36
CA PHE A 50 -12.20 -30.40 17.70
C PHE A 50 -11.29 -29.44 18.47
N PHE A 51 -11.55 -29.20 19.76
CA PHE A 51 -10.75 -28.25 20.54
C PHE A 51 -9.31 -28.74 20.77
N LEU A 52 -9.13 -30.04 20.94
CA LEU A 52 -7.81 -30.64 21.11
C LEU A 52 -6.96 -30.56 19.83
N SER A 53 -7.54 -30.91 18.68
CA SER A 53 -6.88 -30.81 17.39
C SER A 53 -6.64 -29.35 16.97
N LEU A 54 -7.56 -28.43 17.31
CA LEU A 54 -7.36 -27.00 17.15
C LEU A 54 -6.14 -26.53 17.95
N ALA A 55 -6.02 -26.96 19.21
CA ALA A 55 -4.89 -26.61 20.05
C ALA A 55 -3.55 -27.08 19.46
N GLY A 56 -3.51 -28.30 18.90
CA GLY A 56 -2.32 -28.81 18.18
C GLY A 56 -2.02 -28.07 16.86
N THR A 57 -3.03 -27.45 16.25
CA THR A 57 -2.90 -26.70 14.99
C THR A 57 -2.54 -25.21 15.21
N LEU A 58 -2.75 -24.67 16.42
CA LEU A 58 -2.45 -23.27 16.78
C LEU A 58 -1.06 -22.78 16.34
N PRO A 59 0.04 -23.55 16.48
CA PRO A 59 1.35 -23.12 16.00
C PRO A 59 1.39 -22.76 14.51
N LEU A 60 0.66 -23.49 13.66
CA LEU A 60 0.58 -23.16 12.22
C LEU A 60 -0.23 -21.88 11.98
N PHE A 61 -1.30 -21.66 12.73
CA PHE A 61 -2.02 -20.37 12.67
C PHE A 61 -1.12 -19.21 13.08
N ILE A 62 -0.35 -19.37 14.16
CA ILE A 62 0.60 -18.36 14.64
C ILE A 62 1.67 -18.09 13.58
N LEU A 63 2.29 -19.13 13.00
CA LEU A 63 3.30 -18.95 11.96
C LEU A 63 2.75 -18.20 10.73
N ASN A 64 1.56 -18.56 10.27
CA ASN A 64 0.90 -17.89 9.14
C ASN A 64 0.42 -16.47 9.46
N PHE A 65 0.26 -16.14 10.74
CA PHE A 65 -0.02 -14.78 11.20
C PHE A 65 1.27 -13.96 11.32
N LEU A 66 2.37 -14.56 11.79
CA LEU A 66 3.64 -13.86 11.94
C LEU A 66 4.30 -13.57 10.58
N TYR A 67 4.26 -14.52 9.67
CA TYR A 67 4.93 -14.44 8.36
C TYR A 67 3.92 -14.27 7.22
N ASP A 68 4.15 -13.21 6.44
CA ASP A 68 3.43 -12.92 5.20
C ASP A 68 4.21 -13.53 4.02
N PHE A 69 3.53 -14.03 2.99
CA PHE A 69 4.21 -14.62 1.84
C PHE A 69 3.83 -13.88 0.54
N PRO A 70 4.09 -12.56 0.44
CA PRO A 70 3.70 -11.76 -0.70
C PRO A 70 4.53 -12.12 -1.95
N LEU A 71 4.04 -11.69 -3.12
CA LEU A 71 4.77 -11.80 -4.39
C LEU A 71 5.29 -13.22 -4.65
N PHE A 72 6.59 -13.41 -4.86
CA PHE A 72 7.19 -14.71 -5.15
C PHE A 72 7.31 -15.63 -3.93
N LEU A 73 7.20 -15.11 -2.69
CA LEU A 73 7.31 -15.95 -1.49
C LEU A 73 6.20 -16.98 -1.38
N ARG A 74 5.00 -16.69 -1.91
CA ARG A 74 3.87 -17.63 -1.89
C ARG A 74 4.18 -18.98 -2.54
N ASN A 75 5.11 -19.01 -3.50
CA ASN A 75 5.52 -20.26 -4.15
C ASN A 75 6.21 -21.22 -3.16
N TYR A 76 6.85 -20.70 -2.11
CA TYR A 76 7.51 -21.53 -1.10
C TYR A 76 6.52 -22.17 -0.12
N LEU A 77 5.26 -21.73 -0.07
CA LEU A 77 4.22 -22.36 0.75
C LEU A 77 3.83 -23.76 0.27
N PHE A 78 4.16 -24.12 -0.98
CA PHE A 78 3.97 -25.47 -1.49
C PHE A 78 4.94 -26.47 -0.85
N ILE A 79 6.13 -26.05 -0.41
CA ILE A 79 7.11 -26.93 0.25
C ILE A 79 6.55 -27.52 1.56
N PRO A 80 6.10 -26.72 2.54
CA PRO A 80 5.55 -27.25 3.79
C PRO A 80 4.21 -27.97 3.56
N LEU A 81 3.42 -27.57 2.55
CA LEU A 81 2.21 -28.31 2.16
C LEU A 81 2.56 -29.73 1.65
N ILE A 82 3.54 -29.85 0.76
CA ILE A 82 4.01 -31.14 0.26
C ILE A 82 4.61 -31.97 1.41
N ALA A 83 5.40 -31.34 2.29
CA ALA A 83 5.93 -32.02 3.47
C ALA A 83 4.80 -32.55 4.38
N ALA A 84 3.72 -31.79 4.57
CA ALA A 84 2.56 -32.24 5.32
C ALA A 84 1.90 -33.48 4.67
N LEU A 85 1.76 -33.51 3.35
CA LEU A 85 1.20 -34.66 2.62
C LEU A 85 2.09 -35.91 2.65
N LEU A 86 3.41 -35.73 2.75
CA LEU A 86 4.36 -36.84 2.81
C LEU A 86 4.48 -37.42 4.22
N LEU A 87 4.38 -36.57 5.25
CA LEU A 87 4.56 -36.96 6.65
C LEU A 87 3.27 -37.34 7.36
N LEU A 88 2.12 -36.84 6.90
CA LEU A 88 0.81 -37.07 7.49
C LEU A 88 -0.09 -37.82 6.53
N GLN A 89 -1.10 -38.51 7.08
CA GLN A 89 -2.14 -39.09 6.25
C GLN A 89 -2.91 -37.97 5.53
N ALA A 90 -2.97 -38.06 4.20
CA ALA A 90 -3.68 -37.08 3.38
C ALA A 90 -5.17 -37.03 3.78
N PRO A 91 -5.77 -35.83 3.92
CA PRO A 91 -7.19 -35.70 4.21
C PRO A 91 -8.03 -36.17 3.01
N PRO A 92 -9.33 -36.45 3.23
CA PRO A 92 -10.27 -36.67 2.15
C PRO A 92 -10.23 -35.51 1.14
N ILE A 93 -10.13 -35.83 -0.15
CA ILE A 93 -10.09 -34.82 -1.21
C ILE A 93 -11.33 -33.91 -1.19
N SER A 94 -12.46 -34.39 -0.68
CA SER A 94 -13.68 -33.62 -0.47
C SER A 94 -13.50 -32.42 0.48
N LEU A 95 -12.64 -32.52 1.50
CA LEU A 95 -12.32 -31.41 2.40
C LEU A 95 -11.60 -30.29 1.64
N TRP A 96 -10.64 -30.65 0.80
CA TRP A 96 -9.91 -29.69 -0.03
C TRP A 96 -10.79 -29.07 -1.13
N LEU A 97 -11.65 -29.86 -1.78
CA LEU A 97 -12.60 -29.37 -2.75
C LEU A 97 -13.63 -28.42 -2.12
N LEU A 98 -14.10 -28.71 -0.90
CA LEU A 98 -14.95 -27.81 -0.15
C LEU A 98 -14.21 -26.49 0.16
N ALA A 99 -12.97 -26.57 0.65
CA ALA A 99 -12.16 -25.40 0.96
C ALA A 99 -11.98 -24.50 -0.27
N ALA A 100 -11.55 -25.06 -1.40
CA ALA A 100 -11.36 -24.32 -2.65
C ALA A 100 -12.69 -23.76 -3.19
N GLY A 101 -13.76 -24.56 -3.15
CA GLY A 101 -15.09 -24.14 -3.62
C GLY A 101 -15.64 -22.96 -2.82
N VAL A 102 -15.60 -23.04 -1.48
CA VAL A 102 -16.03 -21.94 -0.59
C VAL A 102 -15.13 -20.72 -0.78
N TYR A 103 -13.82 -20.93 -0.95
CA TYR A 103 -12.86 -19.84 -1.19
C TYR A 103 -13.18 -19.07 -2.47
N PHE A 104 -13.30 -19.76 -3.60
CA PHE A 104 -13.57 -19.10 -4.89
C PHE A 104 -14.98 -18.53 -4.95
N PHE A 105 -15.97 -19.20 -4.35
CA PHE A 105 -17.31 -18.64 -4.22
C PHE A 105 -17.28 -17.31 -3.44
N PHE A 106 -16.62 -17.31 -2.28
CA PHE A 106 -16.52 -16.12 -1.44
C PHE A 106 -15.75 -15.00 -2.16
N THR A 107 -14.59 -15.28 -2.73
CA THR A 107 -13.68 -14.27 -3.30
C THR A 107 -14.13 -13.75 -4.66
N VAL A 108 -14.55 -14.63 -5.58
CA VAL A 108 -14.88 -14.22 -6.96
C VAL A 108 -16.34 -13.76 -7.07
N PHE A 109 -17.27 -14.49 -6.47
CA PHE A 109 -18.70 -14.24 -6.65
C PHE A 109 -19.26 -13.33 -5.56
N PHE A 110 -19.17 -13.72 -4.30
CA PHE A 110 -19.75 -12.94 -3.21
C PHE A 110 -19.03 -11.59 -3.06
N TRP A 111 -17.70 -11.62 -2.98
CA TRP A 111 -16.87 -10.43 -2.85
C TRP A 111 -16.67 -9.74 -4.19
N GLY A 112 -16.06 -10.43 -5.14
CA GLY A 112 -15.67 -9.84 -6.42
C GLY A 112 -16.82 -9.37 -7.30
N THR A 113 -18.07 -9.80 -7.04
CA THR A 113 -19.22 -9.44 -7.88
C THR A 113 -20.37 -8.85 -7.09
N LEU A 114 -20.97 -9.62 -6.17
CA LEU A 114 -22.17 -9.18 -5.45
C LEU A 114 -21.89 -7.92 -4.62
N TYR A 115 -20.81 -7.89 -3.86
CA TYR A 115 -20.46 -6.72 -3.05
C TYR A 115 -20.16 -5.48 -3.90
N TYR A 116 -19.30 -5.61 -4.93
CA TYR A 116 -18.96 -4.47 -5.79
C TYR A 116 -20.16 -3.97 -6.61
N HIS A 117 -21.07 -4.87 -7.00
CA HIS A 117 -22.35 -4.50 -7.59
C HIS A 117 -23.18 -3.64 -6.62
N LEU A 118 -23.32 -4.09 -5.37
CA LEU A 118 -24.09 -3.36 -4.36
C LEU A 118 -23.43 -2.03 -3.93
N ARG A 119 -22.10 -1.96 -3.89
CA ARG A 119 -21.36 -0.79 -3.39
C ARG A 119 -21.19 0.32 -4.43
N ILE A 120 -20.77 -0.04 -5.64
CA ILE A 120 -20.39 0.93 -6.68
C ILE A 120 -21.05 0.65 -8.04
N GLY A 121 -22.00 -0.28 -8.12
CA GLY A 121 -22.80 -0.52 -9.33
C GLY A 121 -22.07 -1.28 -10.45
N THR A 122 -21.03 -2.07 -10.14
CA THR A 122 -20.36 -2.91 -11.16
C THR A 122 -21.31 -3.92 -11.81
N THR A 123 -21.03 -4.41 -13.01
CA THR A 123 -21.92 -5.37 -13.69
C THR A 123 -21.99 -6.72 -12.97
N TRP A 124 -23.09 -7.48 -13.10
CA TRP A 124 -23.16 -8.87 -12.61
C TRP A 124 -22.15 -9.82 -13.29
N LEU A 125 -21.51 -9.39 -14.39
CA LEU A 125 -20.42 -10.10 -15.05
C LEU A 125 -19.04 -9.79 -14.45
N ASN A 126 -18.96 -9.04 -13.34
CA ASN A 126 -17.66 -8.64 -12.76
C ASN A 126 -16.78 -9.84 -12.39
N PHE A 127 -17.38 -10.99 -12.05
CA PHE A 127 -16.67 -12.23 -11.74
C PHE A 127 -15.69 -12.63 -12.85
N THR A 128 -16.01 -12.35 -14.12
CA THR A 128 -15.15 -12.69 -15.27
C THR A 128 -13.83 -11.94 -15.25
N ARG A 129 -13.81 -10.72 -14.71
CA ARG A 129 -12.62 -9.87 -14.59
C ARG A 129 -11.87 -10.13 -13.29
N PHE A 130 -12.62 -10.51 -12.26
CA PHE A 130 -12.12 -10.69 -10.91
C PHE A 130 -11.10 -11.82 -10.76
N TRP A 131 -11.16 -12.83 -11.62
CA TRP A 131 -10.17 -13.92 -11.67
C TRP A 131 -8.73 -13.45 -11.83
N LYS A 132 -8.49 -12.36 -12.57
CA LYS A 132 -7.15 -11.80 -12.73
C LYS A 132 -6.60 -11.32 -11.38
N LEU A 133 -7.44 -10.69 -10.56
CA LEU A 133 -7.07 -10.26 -9.23
C LEU A 133 -6.77 -11.48 -8.35
N VAL A 134 -7.66 -12.47 -8.32
CA VAL A 134 -7.47 -13.69 -7.51
C VAL A 134 -6.15 -14.41 -7.80
N LEU A 135 -5.70 -14.39 -9.05
CA LEU A 135 -4.47 -15.06 -9.48
C LEU A 135 -3.22 -14.18 -9.38
N LYS A 136 -3.34 -12.85 -9.45
CA LYS A 136 -2.19 -11.94 -9.53
C LYS A 136 -2.02 -11.02 -8.33
N ASN A 137 -3.00 -10.92 -7.43
CA ASN A 137 -2.94 -10.00 -6.30
C ASN A 137 -1.69 -10.27 -5.45
N SER A 138 -0.90 -9.22 -5.24
CA SER A 138 0.33 -9.22 -4.44
C SER A 138 0.01 -9.16 -2.94
N ASP A 139 -1.14 -8.60 -2.57
CA ASP A 139 -1.57 -8.43 -1.19
C ASP A 139 -1.81 -9.78 -0.49
N SER A 140 -1.33 -9.92 0.75
CA SER A 140 -1.62 -11.08 1.62
C SER A 140 -3.05 -11.07 2.20
N THR A 141 -4.03 -10.63 1.40
CA THR A 141 -5.46 -10.60 1.74
C THR A 141 -6.16 -11.88 1.29
N SER A 142 -7.46 -11.98 1.54
CA SER A 142 -8.32 -13.02 0.97
C SER A 142 -8.39 -12.98 -0.56
N GLY A 143 -7.92 -11.90 -1.20
CA GLY A 143 -7.87 -11.77 -2.65
C GLY A 143 -6.70 -12.50 -3.31
N ASN A 144 -5.76 -13.09 -2.57
CA ASN A 144 -4.57 -13.74 -3.13
C ASN A 144 -4.64 -15.28 -2.97
N ALA A 145 -5.18 -15.96 -3.97
CA ALA A 145 -5.35 -17.42 -3.94
C ALA A 145 -4.01 -18.16 -3.85
N GLN A 146 -2.97 -17.64 -4.49
CA GLN A 146 -1.67 -18.29 -4.52
C GLN A 146 -1.00 -18.32 -3.15
N GLU A 147 -1.31 -17.37 -2.27
CA GLU A 147 -0.89 -17.41 -0.87
C GLU A 147 -1.89 -18.16 0.01
N GLN A 148 -3.18 -17.82 -0.09
CA GLN A 148 -4.17 -18.31 0.86
C GLN A 148 -4.49 -19.81 0.71
N LEU A 149 -4.58 -20.33 -0.53
CA LEU A 149 -4.93 -21.73 -0.73
C LEU A 149 -3.87 -22.68 -0.15
N PRO A 150 -2.55 -22.53 -0.43
CA PRO A 150 -1.55 -23.39 0.20
C PRO A 150 -1.58 -23.34 1.73
N LYS A 151 -1.78 -22.15 2.34
CA LYS A 151 -1.92 -22.01 3.80
C LYS A 151 -3.12 -22.79 4.33
N VAL A 152 -4.29 -22.58 3.74
CA VAL A 152 -5.55 -23.24 4.15
C VAL A 152 -5.44 -24.75 3.98
N LEU A 153 -4.95 -25.24 2.84
CA LEU A 153 -4.83 -26.67 2.57
C LEU A 153 -3.84 -27.35 3.51
N MET A 154 -2.71 -26.70 3.81
CA MET A 154 -1.72 -27.22 4.77
C MET A 154 -2.32 -27.31 6.17
N ILE A 155 -2.97 -26.25 6.64
CA ILE A 155 -3.61 -26.22 7.96
C ILE A 155 -4.72 -27.27 8.03
N LEU A 156 -5.57 -27.40 7.02
CA LEU A 156 -6.62 -28.42 6.97
C LEU A 156 -6.06 -29.84 6.98
N THR A 157 -4.91 -30.08 6.34
CA THR A 157 -4.22 -31.39 6.37
C THR A 157 -3.78 -31.73 7.78
N VAL A 158 -3.08 -30.81 8.46
CA VAL A 158 -2.61 -31.02 9.83
C VAL A 158 -3.79 -31.15 10.81
N TRP A 159 -4.78 -30.26 10.69
CA TRP A 159 -5.94 -30.27 11.58
C TRP A 159 -6.75 -31.55 11.41
N HIS A 160 -7.04 -31.98 10.17
CA HIS A 160 -7.77 -33.22 9.92
C HIS A 160 -7.03 -34.42 10.50
N TYR A 161 -5.72 -34.53 10.29
CA TYR A 161 -4.91 -35.60 10.87
C TYR A 161 -5.02 -35.63 12.41
N LEU A 162 -4.84 -34.48 13.07
CA LEU A 162 -4.97 -34.38 14.52
C LEU A 162 -6.39 -34.68 15.02
N PHE A 163 -7.42 -34.31 14.26
CA PHE A 163 -8.82 -34.54 14.61
C PHE A 163 -9.18 -36.02 14.58
N GLU A 164 -8.83 -36.73 13.51
CA GLU A 164 -9.04 -38.19 13.41
C GLU A 164 -8.24 -38.93 14.49
N THR A 165 -6.99 -38.53 14.71
CA THR A 165 -6.15 -39.11 15.78
C THR A 165 -6.78 -38.90 17.16
N ALA A 166 -7.28 -37.69 17.46
CA ALA A 166 -7.97 -37.41 18.71
C ALA A 166 -9.29 -38.18 18.86
N LYS A 167 -10.03 -38.35 17.75
CA LYS A 167 -11.28 -39.13 17.70
C LYS A 167 -11.04 -40.61 18.01
N ASP A 168 -9.93 -41.15 17.54
CA ASP A 168 -9.49 -42.54 17.78
C ASP A 168 -8.80 -42.72 19.15
N GLY A 169 -8.67 -41.65 19.95
CA GLY A 169 -8.03 -41.68 21.27
C GLY A 169 -6.50 -41.66 21.24
N GLY A 170 -5.89 -41.45 20.07
CA GLY A 170 -4.44 -41.29 19.90
C GLY A 170 -3.97 -39.94 20.41
N LEU A 171 -3.48 -39.91 21.65
CA LEU A 171 -2.93 -38.71 22.30
C LEU A 171 -1.42 -38.83 22.57
N GLY A 172 -0.77 -39.81 21.96
CA GLY A 172 0.62 -40.16 22.24
C GLY A 172 1.62 -39.26 21.52
N PHE A 173 2.85 -39.22 22.03
CA PHE A 173 3.93 -38.43 21.44
C PHE A 173 4.23 -38.84 19.98
N ALA A 174 4.04 -40.12 19.63
CA ALA A 174 4.32 -40.64 18.30
C ALA A 174 3.43 -40.00 17.23
N GLU A 175 2.15 -39.80 17.54
CA GLU A 175 1.16 -39.21 16.63
C GLU A 175 1.40 -37.71 16.44
N TYR A 176 1.90 -36.99 17.45
CA TYR A 176 2.24 -35.58 17.32
C TYR A 176 3.61 -35.33 16.67
N THR A 177 4.51 -36.32 16.64
CA THR A 177 5.89 -36.14 16.14
C THR A 177 5.94 -35.70 14.67
N PRO A 178 5.20 -36.30 13.72
CA PRO A 178 5.14 -35.82 12.34
C PRO A 178 4.62 -34.38 12.21
N VAL A 179 3.61 -34.02 13.03
CA VAL A 179 3.05 -32.66 13.07
C VAL A 179 4.09 -31.64 13.55
N LEU A 180 4.90 -32.01 14.54
CA LEU A 180 6.01 -31.19 15.00
C LEU A 180 7.05 -30.98 13.90
N TYR A 181 7.39 -32.00 13.12
CA TYR A 181 8.33 -31.85 11.99
C TYR A 181 7.79 -30.93 10.90
N VAL A 182 6.52 -31.06 10.52
CA VAL A 182 5.87 -30.15 9.55
C VAL A 182 5.87 -28.72 10.08
N THR A 183 5.47 -28.53 11.33
CA THR A 183 5.34 -27.20 11.95
C THR A 183 6.70 -26.53 12.14
N ALA A 184 7.67 -27.24 12.70
CA ALA A 184 9.02 -26.73 12.93
C ALA A 184 9.75 -26.50 11.60
N GLY A 185 9.60 -27.41 10.64
CA GLY A 185 10.14 -27.26 9.29
C GLY A 185 9.56 -26.04 8.57
N PHE A 186 8.24 -25.82 8.66
CA PHE A 186 7.61 -24.62 8.14
C PHE A 186 8.13 -23.36 8.84
N GLY A 187 8.23 -23.37 10.17
CA GLY A 187 8.75 -22.24 10.94
C GLY A 187 10.20 -21.90 10.57
N LEU A 188 11.06 -22.92 10.41
CA LEU A 188 12.44 -22.75 9.97
C LEU A 188 12.52 -22.20 8.55
N LEU A 189 11.75 -22.78 7.61
CA LEU A 189 11.69 -22.30 6.23
C LEU A 189 11.22 -20.84 6.18
N ALA A 190 10.14 -20.50 6.88
CA ALA A 190 9.61 -19.15 6.96
C ALA A 190 10.66 -18.17 7.49
N TRP A 191 11.36 -18.55 8.57
CA TRP A 191 12.44 -17.75 9.13
C TRP A 191 13.60 -17.57 8.15
N ILE A 192 14.08 -18.63 7.49
CA ILE A 192 15.17 -18.55 6.51
C ILE A 192 14.77 -17.64 5.35
N LEU A 193 13.56 -17.81 4.81
CA LEU A 193 13.06 -17.02 3.69
C LEU A 193 13.05 -15.53 4.01
N HIS A 194 12.50 -15.17 5.17
CA HIS A 194 12.38 -13.77 5.60
C HIS A 194 13.69 -13.16 6.09
N ARG A 195 14.65 -13.98 6.52
CA ARG A 195 15.93 -13.49 7.03
C ARG A 195 17.01 -13.38 5.96
N TYR A 196 17.03 -14.29 4.99
CA TYR A 196 18.18 -14.47 4.08
C TYR A 196 17.84 -14.47 2.59
N LEU A 197 16.63 -14.89 2.19
CA LEU A 197 16.32 -15.11 0.78
C LEU A 197 15.44 -14.01 0.18
N PHE A 198 14.88 -13.10 0.99
CA PHE A 198 13.87 -12.16 0.50
C PHE A 198 13.98 -10.78 1.15
N ASP A 199 14.69 -9.86 0.49
CA ASP A 199 14.73 -8.43 0.79
C ASP A 199 13.87 -7.64 -0.23
N TRP A 200 12.58 -7.91 -0.23
CA TRP A 200 11.61 -7.29 -1.14
C TRP A 200 11.26 -5.86 -0.77
N LYS A 201 11.50 -5.49 0.49
CA LYS A 201 11.36 -4.11 0.94
C LYS A 201 12.64 -3.37 0.56
N PRO A 202 12.57 -2.18 -0.05
CA PRO A 202 13.71 -1.30 -0.20
C PRO A 202 14.50 -1.20 1.10
N ALA A 203 15.82 -1.28 0.99
CA ALA A 203 16.70 -1.03 2.12
C ALA A 203 16.40 0.38 2.65
N GLU A 204 16.03 0.47 3.92
CA GLU A 204 15.79 1.75 4.57
C GLU A 204 17.12 2.43 4.85
N TYR A 205 17.21 3.75 4.66
CA TYR A 205 18.41 4.50 5.05
C TYR A 205 18.65 4.35 6.56
N GLU A 206 19.83 3.83 6.94
CA GLU A 206 20.17 3.52 8.35
C GLU A 206 20.59 4.76 9.15
N GLU A 207 21.13 5.76 8.48
CA GLU A 207 21.60 6.99 9.09
C GLU A 207 20.51 8.07 9.07
N PHE A 208 20.61 9.04 9.97
CA PHE A 208 19.80 10.26 9.89
C PHE A 208 20.37 11.17 8.82
N THR A 209 19.52 12.03 8.26
CA THR A 209 19.94 13.03 7.26
C THR A 209 21.09 13.87 7.82
N GLU A 210 22.19 13.90 7.08
CA GLU A 210 23.40 14.64 7.46
C GLU A 210 23.07 16.12 7.65
N LYS A 211 23.40 16.66 8.83
CA LYS A 211 23.18 18.08 9.11
C LYS A 211 24.18 18.92 8.33
N GLU A 212 23.69 19.91 7.60
CA GLU A 212 24.51 20.87 6.87
C GLU A 212 24.07 22.31 7.14
N SER A 213 24.91 23.29 6.78
CA SER A 213 24.50 24.69 6.77
C SER A 213 23.51 24.90 5.63
N ILE A 214 22.28 25.29 5.96
CA ILE A 214 21.20 25.42 4.99
C ILE A 214 20.98 26.89 4.70
N GLN A 215 21.18 27.28 3.45
CA GLN A 215 20.77 28.57 2.92
C GLN A 215 19.62 28.35 1.95
N ALA A 216 18.52 29.09 2.15
CA ALA A 216 17.37 29.01 1.26
C ALA A 216 17.80 29.31 -0.19
N LYS A 217 17.42 28.41 -1.10
CA LYS A 217 17.61 28.58 -2.54
C LYS A 217 16.33 29.07 -3.20
N SER A 218 15.19 28.50 -2.80
CA SER A 218 13.87 28.88 -3.32
C SER A 218 13.08 29.67 -2.28
N ASP A 219 12.29 30.62 -2.76
CA ASP A 219 11.31 31.30 -1.91
C ASP A 219 10.12 30.39 -1.63
N LYS A 220 9.76 29.57 -2.63
CA LYS A 220 8.63 28.66 -2.59
C LYS A 220 8.97 27.28 -3.17
N VAL A 221 8.35 26.25 -2.61
CA VAL A 221 8.35 24.89 -3.15
C VAL A 221 6.92 24.43 -3.34
N ILE A 222 6.59 23.97 -4.54
CA ILE A 222 5.29 23.42 -4.88
C ILE A 222 5.47 21.94 -5.22
N VAL A 223 4.72 21.08 -4.55
CA VAL A 223 4.75 19.63 -4.77
C VAL A 223 3.37 19.19 -5.28
N ILE A 224 3.32 18.62 -6.47
CA ILE A 224 2.10 18.00 -6.99
C ILE A 224 2.29 16.48 -6.98
N VAL A 225 1.44 15.82 -6.21
CA VAL A 225 1.44 14.36 -6.05
C VAL A 225 0.26 13.79 -6.83
N VAL A 226 0.53 13.08 -7.93
CA VAL A 226 -0.50 12.34 -8.68
C VAL A 226 -0.61 10.95 -8.06
N ASP A 227 -1.57 10.80 -7.14
CA ASP A 227 -1.76 9.59 -6.33
C ASP A 227 -1.90 8.35 -7.23
N GLY A 228 -1.20 7.28 -6.85
CA GLY A 228 -1.27 5.99 -7.53
C GLY A 228 -0.78 6.01 -8.98
N MET A 229 -0.06 7.05 -9.45
CA MET A 229 0.45 7.14 -10.82
C MET A 229 1.62 6.19 -11.06
N ARG A 230 1.32 5.04 -11.67
CA ARG A 230 2.25 3.98 -12.03
C ARG A 230 3.26 4.47 -13.06
N LYS A 231 4.56 4.30 -12.78
CA LYS A 231 5.64 4.87 -13.59
C LYS A 231 5.67 4.38 -15.04
N ASP A 232 5.57 3.08 -15.27
CA ASP A 232 5.57 2.50 -16.62
C ASP A 232 4.38 2.97 -17.48
N ARG A 233 3.24 3.28 -16.85
CA ARG A 233 2.07 3.85 -17.52
C ARG A 233 2.27 5.33 -17.82
N PHE A 234 2.86 6.07 -16.90
CA PHE A 234 3.27 7.46 -17.13
C PHE A 234 4.23 7.58 -18.33
N GLU A 235 5.19 6.66 -18.48
CA GLU A 235 6.16 6.67 -19.58
C GLU A 235 5.53 6.49 -20.98
N ILE A 236 4.34 5.89 -21.08
CA ILE A 236 3.61 5.71 -22.35
C ILE A 236 2.41 6.65 -22.51
N ALA A 237 2.06 7.40 -21.46
CA ALA A 237 0.95 8.34 -21.49
C ALA A 237 1.29 9.57 -22.35
N HIS A 238 0.26 10.25 -22.85
CA HIS A 238 0.40 11.48 -23.63
C HIS A 238 0.44 12.68 -22.66
N THR A 239 1.63 12.99 -22.17
CA THR A 239 1.90 13.99 -21.13
C THR A 239 2.89 15.08 -21.61
N PRO A 240 2.52 15.90 -22.62
CA PRO A 240 3.43 16.88 -23.21
C PRO A 240 4.00 17.87 -22.20
N PHE A 241 3.21 18.32 -21.21
CA PHE A 241 3.68 19.29 -20.23
C PHE A 241 4.69 18.67 -19.24
N LEU A 242 4.38 17.52 -18.67
CA LEU A 242 5.29 16.80 -17.78
C LEU A 242 6.56 16.35 -18.51
N ASN A 243 6.46 15.95 -19.78
CA ASN A 243 7.64 15.65 -20.61
C ASN A 243 8.52 16.89 -20.85
N LYS A 244 7.93 18.07 -21.02
CA LYS A 244 8.67 19.33 -21.06
C LYS A 244 9.39 19.59 -19.72
N LEU A 245 8.70 19.43 -18.59
CA LEU A 245 9.31 19.60 -17.26
C LEU A 245 10.48 18.62 -17.04
N LYS A 246 10.38 17.38 -17.52
CA LYS A 246 11.49 16.41 -17.52
C LYS A 246 12.68 16.89 -18.32
N ALA A 247 12.44 17.35 -19.55
CA ALA A 247 13.49 17.81 -20.45
C ALA A 247 14.17 19.10 -19.96
N GLU A 248 13.42 19.99 -19.32
CA GLU A 248 13.90 21.28 -18.83
C GLU A 248 14.34 21.25 -17.35
N GLY A 249 14.15 20.12 -16.66
CA GLY A 249 14.46 19.92 -15.24
C GLY A 249 15.34 18.71 -14.97
N THR A 250 15.18 18.11 -13.79
CA THR A 250 15.85 16.88 -13.38
C THR A 250 14.83 15.77 -13.11
N GLU A 251 14.99 14.61 -13.74
CA GLU A 251 14.22 13.40 -13.45
C GLU A 251 15.01 12.42 -12.58
N TYR A 252 14.36 11.84 -11.56
CA TYR A 252 14.89 10.68 -10.85
C TYR A 252 14.24 9.41 -11.39
N ARG A 253 15.01 8.63 -12.16
CA ARG A 253 14.49 7.44 -12.85
C ARG A 253 14.22 6.30 -11.88
N GLN A 254 14.95 6.19 -10.78
CA GLN A 254 14.78 5.11 -9.80
C GLN A 254 14.31 5.67 -8.44
N MET A 255 13.20 6.40 -8.42
CA MET A 255 12.54 6.84 -7.19
C MET A 255 11.60 5.76 -6.65
N GLU A 256 11.86 5.29 -5.43
CA GLU A 256 11.10 4.24 -4.76
C GLU A 256 10.14 4.82 -3.72
N THR A 257 8.93 4.24 -3.68
CA THR A 257 7.99 4.46 -2.58
C THR A 257 8.49 3.82 -1.27
N VAL A 258 7.67 3.88 -0.23
CA VAL A 258 7.92 3.28 1.09
C VAL A 258 7.02 2.07 1.32
N TYR A 259 7.41 1.20 2.26
CA TYR A 259 6.59 0.07 2.66
C TYR A 259 5.82 0.33 3.97
N PRO A 260 4.51 0.03 4.04
CA PRO A 260 3.63 -0.38 2.94
C PRO A 260 3.29 0.78 2.00
N ALA A 261 3.16 0.49 0.70
CA ALA A 261 2.87 1.46 -0.36
C ALA A 261 1.39 1.90 -0.33
N ARG A 262 1.01 2.63 0.71
CA ARG A 262 -0.35 3.10 0.97
C ARG A 262 -0.34 4.60 1.15
N THR A 263 -1.28 5.31 0.54
CA THR A 263 -1.36 6.78 0.54
C THR A 263 -0.99 7.47 1.85
N VAL A 264 -1.68 7.18 2.96
CA VAL A 264 -1.42 7.89 4.24
C VAL A 264 -0.02 7.56 4.79
N VAL A 265 0.46 6.35 4.54
CA VAL A 265 1.80 5.90 4.94
C VAL A 265 2.85 6.63 4.09
N CYS A 266 2.71 6.62 2.78
CA CYS A 266 3.63 7.26 1.84
C CYS A 266 3.71 8.77 2.07
N PHE A 267 2.57 9.45 2.22
CA PHE A 267 2.52 10.88 2.56
C PHE A 267 3.21 11.17 3.90
N SER A 268 2.96 10.35 4.93
CA SER A 268 3.64 10.51 6.23
C SER A 268 5.16 10.38 6.06
N SER A 269 5.63 9.40 5.31
CA SER A 269 7.07 9.20 5.09
C SER A 269 7.70 10.29 4.23
N MET A 270 7.01 10.73 3.17
CA MET A 270 7.44 11.83 2.30
C MET A 270 7.67 13.13 3.07
N PHE A 271 6.77 13.45 4.00
CA PHE A 271 6.77 14.75 4.68
C PHE A 271 7.38 14.73 6.09
N THR A 272 7.74 13.57 6.62
CA THR A 272 8.65 13.44 7.78
C THR A 272 10.08 13.11 7.37
N GLY A 273 10.24 12.61 6.14
CA GLY A 273 11.49 12.12 5.60
C GLY A 273 12.00 10.86 6.30
N THR A 274 11.11 10.07 6.91
CA THR A 274 11.45 8.86 7.66
C THR A 274 10.44 7.74 7.43
N TYR A 275 10.66 6.55 8.02
CA TYR A 275 9.89 5.34 7.73
C TYR A 275 8.77 5.06 8.74
N PRO A 276 7.80 4.18 8.42
CA PRO A 276 6.67 3.86 9.30
C PRO A 276 7.02 3.40 10.71
N ARG A 277 8.18 2.76 10.87
CA ARG A 277 8.72 2.37 12.18
C ARG A 277 8.91 3.56 13.13
N GLU A 278 9.19 4.75 12.59
CA GLU A 278 9.46 5.98 13.34
C GLU A 278 8.25 6.89 13.42
N HIS A 279 7.66 7.27 12.27
CA HIS A 279 6.50 8.17 12.30
C HIS A 279 5.21 7.49 12.79
N GLY A 280 5.16 6.15 12.81
CA GLY A 280 4.11 5.37 13.47
C GLY A 280 2.84 5.12 12.67
N ILE A 281 2.80 5.52 11.39
CA ILE A 281 1.64 5.33 10.50
C ILE A 281 1.93 4.14 9.59
N THR A 282 1.18 3.05 9.74
CA THR A 282 1.42 1.79 9.02
C THR A 282 0.23 1.33 8.16
N SER A 283 -0.85 2.13 8.12
CA SER A 283 -2.07 1.85 7.37
C SER A 283 -2.81 3.16 7.05
N ASN A 284 -3.71 3.13 6.07
CA ASN A 284 -4.65 4.22 5.82
C ASN A 284 -5.66 4.39 6.97
N MET A 285 -5.89 3.32 7.76
CA MET A 285 -6.67 3.41 8.98
C MET A 285 -5.78 3.82 10.16
N VAL A 286 -5.85 5.10 10.52
CA VAL A 286 -5.07 5.68 11.61
C VAL A 286 -5.77 5.45 12.94
N TRP A 287 -5.25 4.50 13.73
CA TRP A 287 -5.82 4.16 15.05
C TRP A 287 -5.50 5.19 16.14
N ARG A 288 -4.40 5.92 15.99
CA ARG A 288 -3.95 6.99 16.88
C ARG A 288 -3.62 8.21 16.04
N LEU A 289 -4.33 9.31 16.28
CA LEU A 289 -4.17 10.54 15.51
C LEU A 289 -2.76 11.12 15.68
N GLY A 290 -2.23 11.68 14.59
CA GLY A 290 -0.92 12.32 14.52
C GLY A 290 0.23 11.35 14.25
N ILE A 291 1.19 11.81 13.44
CA ILE A 291 2.53 11.24 13.36
C ILE A 291 3.29 11.43 14.69
N LYS A 292 4.25 10.53 14.97
CA LYS A 292 5.02 10.52 16.23
C LYS A 292 6.30 11.36 16.21
N VAL A 293 6.65 11.93 15.07
CA VAL A 293 7.91 12.64 14.81
C VAL A 293 7.63 13.97 14.14
N GLU A 294 8.63 14.84 14.07
CA GLU A 294 8.52 16.10 13.34
C GLU A 294 8.30 15.88 11.83
N SER A 295 7.47 16.73 11.26
CA SER A 295 7.31 16.87 9.82
C SER A 295 8.09 18.06 9.27
N ILE A 296 8.09 18.20 7.94
CA ILE A 296 8.56 19.38 7.25
C ILE A 296 7.78 20.64 7.67
N PHE A 297 6.50 20.54 8.02
CA PHE A 297 5.70 21.67 8.48
C PHE A 297 6.23 22.21 9.82
N ASP A 298 6.61 21.32 10.74
CA ASP A 298 7.24 21.70 12.02
C ASP A 298 8.57 22.41 11.78
N SER A 299 9.32 21.93 10.79
CA SER A 299 10.61 22.51 10.41
C SER A 299 10.46 23.91 9.80
N LEU A 300 9.46 24.12 8.95
CA LEU A 300 9.17 25.43 8.35
C LEU A 300 8.72 26.45 9.39
N ARG A 301 7.89 26.03 10.36
CA ARG A 301 7.45 26.90 11.48
C ARG A 301 8.64 27.48 12.26
N LYS A 302 9.73 26.71 12.43
CA LYS A 302 10.95 27.17 13.14
C LYS A 302 11.66 28.35 12.45
N VAL A 303 11.46 28.52 11.14
CA VAL A 303 12.04 29.60 10.35
C VAL A 303 10.99 30.60 9.85
N GLY A 304 9.77 30.55 10.41
CA GLY A 304 8.69 31.48 10.09
C GLY A 304 8.02 31.27 8.72
N LYS A 305 8.27 30.13 8.06
CA LYS A 305 7.65 29.77 6.78
C LYS A 305 6.34 29.02 6.97
N LYS A 306 5.42 29.20 6.01
CA LYS A 306 4.09 28.58 6.00
C LYS A 306 4.08 27.39 5.06
N GLY A 307 3.55 26.26 5.53
CA GLY A 307 3.28 25.09 4.68
C GLY A 307 1.80 24.73 4.71
N LYS A 308 1.30 24.20 3.59
CA LYS A 308 -0.08 23.72 3.46
C LYS A 308 -0.13 22.46 2.59
N LEU A 309 -0.92 21.48 2.99
CA LEU A 309 -1.21 20.29 2.20
C LEU A 309 -2.68 20.26 1.82
N LEU A 310 -2.99 20.23 0.53
CA LEU A 310 -4.33 19.98 0.01
C LEU A 310 -4.46 18.50 -0.37
N GLY A 311 -5.34 17.76 0.29
CA GLY A 311 -5.50 16.33 0.02
C GLY A 311 -6.73 15.68 0.66
N ILE A 312 -6.81 14.36 0.58
CA ILE A 312 -7.95 13.58 1.08
C ILE A 312 -8.08 13.66 2.60
N ALA A 313 -9.31 13.53 3.10
CA ALA A 313 -9.62 13.63 4.52
C ALA A 313 -8.79 12.70 5.43
N HIS A 314 -8.39 11.51 4.94
CA HIS A 314 -7.57 10.57 5.70
C HIS A 314 -6.17 11.10 6.07
N LEU A 315 -5.66 12.10 5.35
CA LEU A 315 -4.37 12.71 5.67
C LEU A 315 -4.44 13.60 6.92
N VAL A 316 -5.62 14.12 7.28
CA VAL A 316 -5.80 14.91 8.52
C VAL A 316 -5.51 14.07 9.74
N ASP A 317 -5.89 12.79 9.72
CA ASP A 317 -5.67 11.91 10.87
C ASP A 317 -4.18 11.72 11.16
N ALA A 318 -3.30 11.85 10.16
CA ALA A 318 -1.85 11.74 10.32
C ALA A 318 -1.16 13.10 10.49
N MET A 319 -1.52 14.11 9.71
CA MET A 319 -0.79 15.38 9.57
C MET A 319 -1.51 16.59 10.21
N GLY A 320 -2.69 16.39 10.79
CA GLY A 320 -3.38 17.39 11.59
C GLY A 320 -3.80 18.64 10.81
N SER A 321 -3.60 19.81 11.43
CA SER A 321 -4.05 21.11 10.92
C SER A 321 -3.29 21.62 9.70
N ASP A 322 -2.18 20.99 9.33
CA ASP A 322 -1.42 21.33 8.13
C ASP A 322 -2.15 20.88 6.85
N VAL A 323 -3.22 20.08 6.99
CA VAL A 323 -4.04 19.55 5.89
C VAL A 323 -5.33 20.33 5.69
N GLU A 324 -5.54 20.80 4.47
CA GLU A 324 -6.82 21.21 3.94
C GLU A 324 -7.48 20.05 3.21
N THR A 325 -8.70 19.69 3.60
CA THR A 325 -9.36 18.50 3.08
C THR A 325 -10.17 18.76 1.83
N VAL A 326 -10.11 17.80 0.90
CA VAL A 326 -11.11 17.61 -0.16
C VAL A 326 -11.88 16.31 0.06
N THR A 327 -13.15 16.28 -0.34
CA THR A 327 -13.95 15.05 -0.30
C THR A 327 -13.53 14.13 -1.42
N ALA A 328 -13.24 12.86 -1.10
CA ALA A 328 -13.02 11.83 -2.11
C ALA A 328 -14.34 11.26 -2.67
N VAL A 329 -15.49 11.64 -2.11
CA VAL A 329 -16.82 11.17 -2.52
C VAL A 329 -17.39 12.09 -3.59
N MET A 330 -16.85 11.96 -4.81
CA MET A 330 -17.39 12.64 -5.99
C MET A 330 -17.18 11.80 -7.25
N LYS A 331 -17.78 12.23 -8.37
CA LYS A 331 -17.50 11.59 -9.67
C LYS A 331 -16.02 11.80 -10.00
N ASN A 332 -15.36 10.73 -10.42
CA ASN A 332 -13.93 10.67 -10.71
C ASN A 332 -13.48 11.80 -11.68
N ASP A 333 -14.28 12.09 -12.71
CA ASP A 333 -13.98 13.14 -13.70
C ASP A 333 -14.04 14.56 -13.15
N VAL A 334 -14.56 14.75 -11.93
CA VAL A 334 -14.72 16.06 -11.28
C VAL A 334 -13.73 16.23 -10.12
N ALA A 335 -13.08 15.15 -9.67
CA ALA A 335 -12.17 15.13 -8.53
C ALA A 335 -10.99 16.09 -8.72
N ASP A 336 -10.12 15.80 -9.67
CA ASP A 336 -8.90 16.58 -9.90
C ASP A 336 -9.17 18.02 -10.37
N PRO A 337 -10.15 18.31 -11.24
CA PRO A 337 -10.52 19.69 -11.54
C PRO A 337 -10.96 20.49 -10.30
N SER A 338 -11.73 19.87 -9.39
CA SER A 338 -12.16 20.51 -8.15
C SER A 338 -11.00 20.75 -7.18
N ILE A 339 -10.06 19.79 -7.12
CA ILE A 339 -8.82 19.91 -6.34
C ILE A 339 -7.98 21.07 -6.87
N MET A 340 -7.76 21.16 -8.18
CA MET A 340 -6.97 22.24 -8.79
C MET A 340 -7.64 23.61 -8.65
N GLN A 341 -8.97 23.68 -8.73
CA GLN A 341 -9.68 24.91 -8.41
C GLN A 341 -9.48 25.31 -6.95
N ARG A 342 -9.55 24.35 -6.02
CA ARG A 342 -9.28 24.65 -4.60
C ARG A 342 -7.83 25.05 -4.37
N ALA A 343 -6.89 24.47 -5.11
CA ALA A 343 -5.48 24.81 -5.04
C ALA A 343 -5.23 26.28 -5.42
N ARG A 344 -5.89 26.77 -6.49
CA ARG A 344 -5.87 28.19 -6.86
C ARG A 344 -6.37 29.09 -5.73
N ASN A 345 -7.54 28.77 -5.17
CA ASN A 345 -8.10 29.57 -4.07
C ASN A 345 -7.15 29.64 -2.85
N ILE A 346 -6.44 28.56 -2.53
CA ILE A 346 -5.46 28.54 -1.42
C ILE A 346 -4.25 29.42 -1.74
N MET A 347 -3.75 29.37 -2.98
CA MET A 347 -2.67 30.26 -3.41
C MET A 347 -3.07 31.74 -3.31
N GLU A 348 -4.30 32.10 -3.70
CA GLU A 348 -4.81 33.48 -3.63
C GLU A 348 -4.98 33.99 -2.19
N SER A 349 -5.48 33.13 -1.30
CA SER A 349 -5.87 33.52 0.06
C SER A 349 -4.79 33.33 1.12
N GLU A 350 -3.93 32.30 0.97
CA GLU A 350 -2.95 31.91 1.98
C GLU A 350 -1.49 32.07 1.49
N ASN A 351 -1.24 31.92 0.18
CA ASN A 351 0.08 31.99 -0.48
C ASN A 351 1.22 31.30 0.32
N PRO A 352 1.14 29.98 0.58
CA PRO A 352 2.12 29.27 1.41
C PRO A 352 3.51 29.16 0.74
N ASP A 353 4.59 29.12 1.54
CA ASP A 353 5.97 28.87 1.09
C ASP A 353 6.17 27.42 0.63
N LEU A 354 5.52 26.46 1.29
CA LEU A 354 5.42 25.07 0.82
C LEU A 354 3.96 24.76 0.50
N PHE A 355 3.67 24.43 -0.75
CA PHE A 355 2.33 23.97 -1.14
C PHE A 355 2.36 22.56 -1.69
N ILE A 356 1.62 21.65 -1.07
CA ILE A 356 1.46 20.27 -1.53
C ILE A 356 0.04 20.08 -2.03
N VAL A 357 -0.12 19.54 -3.23
CA VAL A 357 -1.42 19.25 -3.86
C VAL A 357 -1.48 17.78 -4.24
N GLN A 358 -2.41 17.04 -3.66
CA GLN A 358 -2.70 15.65 -4.01
C GLN A 358 -3.81 15.59 -5.06
N MET A 359 -3.54 14.99 -6.22
CA MET A 359 -4.53 14.60 -7.23
C MET A 359 -4.89 13.12 -7.04
N ILE A 360 -6.15 12.74 -7.18
CA ILE A 360 -6.66 11.42 -6.77
C ILE A 360 -7.31 10.60 -7.89
N ALA A 361 -7.64 11.21 -9.04
CA ALA A 361 -8.43 10.53 -10.05
C ALA A 361 -7.70 9.33 -10.69
N THR A 362 -6.37 9.41 -10.82
CA THR A 362 -5.53 8.32 -11.35
C THR A 362 -5.63 7.08 -10.47
N ASP A 363 -5.37 7.22 -9.16
CA ASP A 363 -5.50 6.11 -8.20
C ASP A 363 -6.93 5.52 -8.16
N GLN A 364 -7.96 6.37 -8.10
CA GLN A 364 -9.38 5.94 -8.12
C GLN A 364 -9.74 5.14 -9.38
N THR A 365 -9.21 5.54 -10.53
CA THR A 365 -9.41 4.81 -11.80
C THR A 365 -8.70 3.47 -11.76
N GLY A 366 -7.48 3.47 -11.27
CA GLY A 366 -6.72 2.25 -11.06
C GLY A 366 -7.38 1.26 -10.10
N HIS A 367 -8.03 1.75 -9.05
CA HIS A 367 -8.85 0.95 -8.14
C HIS A 367 -10.13 0.38 -8.73
N SER A 368 -10.71 1.03 -9.74
CA SER A 368 -12.01 0.64 -10.29
C SER A 368 -11.92 -0.09 -11.63
N ARG A 369 -10.91 0.21 -12.43
CA ARG A 369 -10.68 -0.34 -13.77
C ARG A 369 -9.37 -1.13 -13.87
N GLY A 370 -8.33 -0.65 -13.21
CA GLY A 370 -6.99 -1.20 -13.27
C GLY A 370 -6.10 -0.48 -14.29
N VAL A 371 -4.79 -0.61 -14.11
CA VAL A 371 -3.76 0.23 -14.75
C VAL A 371 -3.56 0.01 -16.25
N PHE A 372 -4.07 -1.09 -16.80
CA PHE A 372 -3.87 -1.48 -18.21
C PHE A 372 -5.00 -1.06 -19.14
N TYR A 373 -5.98 -0.33 -18.63
CA TYR A 373 -7.12 0.15 -19.40
C TYR A 373 -6.89 1.61 -19.83
N ASP A 374 -7.43 1.97 -21.00
CA ASP A 374 -7.26 3.30 -21.59
C ASP A 374 -7.73 4.41 -20.66
N GLU A 375 -8.76 4.16 -19.84
CA GLU A 375 -9.25 5.11 -18.85
C GLU A 375 -8.18 5.53 -17.84
N TYR A 376 -7.25 4.63 -17.49
CA TYR A 376 -6.15 4.95 -16.58
C TYR A 376 -5.13 5.88 -17.23
N LEU A 377 -4.76 5.62 -18.49
CA LEU A 377 -3.89 6.52 -19.27
C LEU A 377 -4.57 7.87 -19.52
N GLN A 378 -5.89 7.87 -19.76
CA GLN A 378 -6.67 9.09 -19.91
C GLN A 378 -6.58 9.96 -18.65
N LYS A 379 -6.63 9.37 -17.44
CA LYS A 379 -6.45 10.15 -16.20
C LYS A 379 -5.06 10.73 -16.02
N ILE A 380 -4.02 10.02 -16.47
CA ILE A 380 -2.67 10.59 -16.49
C ILE A 380 -2.60 11.78 -17.47
N ASN A 381 -3.20 11.67 -18.65
CA ASN A 381 -3.25 12.76 -19.64
C ASN A 381 -4.06 13.97 -19.13
N GLU A 382 -5.18 13.73 -18.44
CA GLU A 382 -5.98 14.79 -17.81
C GLU A 382 -5.21 15.48 -16.68
N ALA A 383 -4.46 14.71 -15.88
CA ALA A 383 -3.59 15.26 -14.85
C ALA A 383 -2.50 16.16 -15.42
N ASP A 384 -1.84 15.76 -16.51
CA ASP A 384 -0.86 16.58 -17.24
C ASP A 384 -1.44 17.95 -17.62
N LYS A 385 -2.64 17.96 -18.22
CA LYS A 385 -3.28 19.22 -18.63
C LYS A 385 -3.69 20.09 -17.45
N LEU A 386 -4.23 19.50 -16.39
CA LEU A 386 -4.62 20.22 -15.18
C LEU A 386 -3.41 20.83 -14.46
N ILE A 387 -2.28 20.13 -14.46
CA ILE A 387 -1.01 20.61 -13.92
C ILE A 387 -0.49 21.78 -14.77
N GLU A 388 -0.49 21.66 -16.10
CA GLU A 388 -0.12 22.75 -17.01
C GLU A 388 -0.94 24.02 -16.70
N ASP A 389 -2.27 23.89 -16.66
CA ASP A 389 -3.17 25.03 -16.44
C ASP A 389 -2.95 25.69 -15.06
N PHE A 390 -2.55 24.91 -14.05
CA PHE A 390 -2.24 25.43 -12.72
C PHE A 390 -0.88 26.13 -12.67
N VAL A 391 0.15 25.55 -13.30
CA VAL A 391 1.49 26.16 -13.39
C VAL A 391 1.46 27.44 -14.22
N ASP A 392 0.73 27.47 -15.34
CA ASP A 392 0.52 28.68 -16.16
C ASP A 392 -0.15 29.80 -15.35
N TYR A 393 -1.08 29.45 -14.47
CA TYR A 393 -1.70 30.40 -13.55
C TYR A 393 -0.68 30.94 -12.53
N LEU A 394 0.09 30.05 -11.90
CA LEU A 394 1.13 30.46 -10.95
C LEU A 394 2.16 31.38 -11.59
N ASP A 395 2.55 31.11 -12.83
CA ASP A 395 3.51 31.94 -13.58
C ASP A 395 2.93 33.33 -13.87
N LYS A 396 1.67 33.40 -14.33
CA LYS A 396 0.97 34.68 -14.59
C LYS A 396 0.82 35.55 -13.33
N GLU A 397 0.61 34.94 -12.18
CA GLU A 397 0.52 35.63 -10.88
C GLU A 397 1.90 35.92 -10.25
N GLY A 398 3.00 35.62 -10.95
CA GLY A 398 4.37 35.88 -10.49
C GLY A 398 4.85 34.92 -9.39
N HIS A 399 4.14 33.82 -9.14
CA HIS A 399 4.50 32.83 -8.14
C HIS A 399 5.62 31.89 -8.59
N MET A 400 6.02 31.87 -9.86
CA MET A 400 7.02 30.92 -10.39
C MET A 400 8.46 31.46 -10.46
N GLU A 401 8.69 32.76 -10.29
CA GLU A 401 10.01 33.40 -10.49
C GLU A 401 11.16 32.73 -9.71
N ASN A 402 10.93 32.42 -8.43
CA ASN A 402 11.88 31.72 -7.56
C ASN A 402 11.28 30.50 -6.88
N THR A 403 10.56 29.68 -7.67
CA THR A 403 9.88 28.47 -7.19
C THR A 403 10.54 27.21 -7.70
N THR A 404 10.70 26.24 -6.82
CA THR A 404 10.97 24.85 -7.21
C THR A 404 9.66 24.07 -7.27
N LEU A 405 9.34 23.54 -8.45
CA LEU A 405 8.23 22.63 -8.70
C LEU A 405 8.73 21.18 -8.61
N ILE A 406 8.00 20.34 -7.88
CA ILE A 406 8.24 18.90 -7.77
C ILE A 406 6.97 18.18 -8.21
N ILE A 407 7.08 17.29 -9.20
CA ILE A 407 5.99 16.41 -9.63
C ILE A 407 6.35 14.98 -9.25
N CYS A 408 5.51 14.29 -8.50
CA CYS A 408 5.73 12.90 -8.15
C CYS A 408 4.43 12.09 -7.99
N ALA A 409 4.59 10.80 -7.68
CA ALA A 409 3.54 9.97 -7.11
C ALA A 409 3.99 9.44 -5.75
N ASP A 410 3.04 9.09 -4.91
CA ASP A 410 3.28 8.49 -3.60
C ASP A 410 3.51 6.98 -3.68
N HIS A 411 2.81 6.30 -4.58
CA HIS A 411 3.03 4.91 -5.01
C HIS A 411 2.52 4.73 -6.46
N GLY A 412 2.89 3.60 -7.08
CA GLY A 412 2.22 3.14 -8.29
C GLY A 412 1.05 2.21 -7.97
N GLN A 413 0.77 1.26 -8.87
CA GLN A 413 -0.29 0.27 -8.67
C GLN A 413 0.08 -1.09 -9.28
N ALA A 414 -0.38 -2.16 -8.65
CA ALA A 414 -0.16 -3.53 -9.06
C ALA A 414 -0.92 -3.89 -10.34
N ASP A 415 -0.59 -5.08 -10.87
CA ASP A 415 -1.24 -5.65 -12.05
C ASP A 415 -2.71 -6.06 -11.79
N GLY A 416 -3.65 -5.12 -11.90
CA GLY A 416 -5.07 -5.43 -11.77
C GLY A 416 -5.92 -4.27 -11.29
N ILE A 417 -7.09 -4.60 -10.73
CA ILE A 417 -8.02 -3.64 -10.13
C ILE A 417 -7.61 -3.45 -8.67
N GLY A 418 -7.13 -2.26 -8.30
CA GLY A 418 -7.00 -1.85 -6.91
C GLY A 418 -6.02 -2.60 -6.03
N GLY A 419 -4.91 -3.08 -6.58
CA GLY A 419 -3.79 -3.59 -5.79
C GLY A 419 -2.74 -2.50 -5.55
N HIS A 420 -2.52 -2.14 -4.29
CA HIS A 420 -1.28 -1.50 -3.83
C HIS A 420 -1.11 -1.70 -2.31
N GLY A 421 0.14 -1.66 -1.83
CA GLY A 421 0.51 -1.81 -0.42
C GLY A 421 1.67 -2.79 -0.17
N HIS A 422 2.10 -3.57 -1.16
CA HIS A 422 3.09 -4.64 -1.01
C HIS A 422 4.26 -4.56 -1.99
N LEU A 423 4.47 -3.39 -2.62
CA LEU A 423 5.63 -3.10 -3.47
C LEU A 423 5.77 -4.06 -4.64
N ASP A 424 4.65 -4.45 -5.27
CA ASP A 424 4.70 -5.00 -6.63
C ASP A 424 5.53 -4.10 -7.54
N GLU A 425 6.11 -4.65 -8.60
CA GLU A 425 6.99 -3.88 -9.50
C GLU A 425 6.30 -2.62 -10.02
N GLY A 426 4.99 -2.69 -10.28
CA GLY A 426 4.17 -1.53 -10.65
C GLY A 426 3.95 -0.53 -9.52
N GLU A 427 3.94 -0.95 -8.25
CA GLU A 427 3.74 -0.09 -7.09
C GLU A 427 5.02 0.64 -6.66
N ARG A 428 6.17 -0.03 -6.83
CA ARG A 428 7.43 0.34 -6.17
C ARG A 428 8.03 1.64 -6.71
N PHE A 429 8.13 1.76 -8.03
CA PHE A 429 8.78 2.90 -8.68
C PHE A 429 7.75 3.95 -9.09
N VAL A 430 8.02 5.20 -8.72
CA VAL A 430 7.13 6.34 -8.97
C VAL A 430 7.80 7.37 -9.88
N PRO A 431 7.03 8.10 -10.70
CA PRO A 431 7.53 9.30 -11.36
C PRO A 431 8.04 10.31 -10.33
N PHE A 432 9.16 10.98 -10.63
CA PHE A 432 9.70 12.05 -9.79
C PHE A 432 10.52 13.04 -10.63
N ILE A 433 10.04 14.29 -10.68
CA ILE A 433 10.59 15.36 -11.52
C ILE A 433 10.76 16.60 -10.65
N MET A 434 11.92 17.24 -10.73
CA MET A 434 12.17 18.56 -10.14
C MET A 434 12.40 19.57 -11.26
N HIS A 435 11.83 20.77 -11.14
CA HIS A 435 11.96 21.85 -12.11
C HIS A 435 11.99 23.21 -11.41
N GLY A 436 12.81 24.14 -11.87
CA GLY A 436 12.92 25.49 -11.29
C GLY A 436 14.25 26.16 -11.60
N PRO A 437 14.44 27.43 -11.23
CA PRO A 437 15.66 28.20 -11.53
C PRO A 437 16.92 27.59 -10.89
N HIS A 438 16.77 26.95 -9.72
CA HIS A 438 17.84 26.31 -8.95
C HIS A 438 18.02 24.83 -9.26
N ILE A 439 17.24 24.28 -10.18
CA ILE A 439 17.28 22.87 -10.55
C ILE A 439 18.08 22.72 -11.86
N ARG A 440 18.94 21.70 -11.92
CA ARG A 440 19.70 21.37 -13.13
C ARG A 440 18.74 20.97 -14.25
N LYS A 441 19.03 21.44 -15.46
CA LYS A 441 18.20 21.22 -16.65
C LYS A 441 18.71 20.03 -17.45
N GLY A 442 17.80 19.22 -17.98
CA GLY A 442 18.11 18.08 -18.85
C GLY A 442 18.88 16.96 -18.15
N MET A 443 18.76 16.84 -16.82
CA MET A 443 19.47 15.84 -16.05
C MET A 443 18.58 14.63 -15.74
N THR A 444 19.14 13.43 -15.88
CA THR A 444 18.50 12.18 -15.43
C THR A 444 19.38 11.54 -14.38
N VAL A 445 18.83 11.29 -13.20
CA VAL A 445 19.49 10.59 -12.10
C VAL A 445 19.08 9.12 -12.14
N GLU A 446 20.04 8.26 -12.40
CA GLU A 446 19.84 6.80 -12.46
C GLU A 446 20.02 6.11 -11.10
N GLU A 447 20.65 6.79 -10.14
CA GLU A 447 20.82 6.29 -8.78
C GLU A 447 19.46 6.07 -8.10
N LYS A 448 19.37 5.00 -7.30
CA LYS A 448 18.18 4.71 -6.50
C LYS A 448 18.03 5.72 -5.38
N HIS A 449 16.84 6.29 -5.28
CA HIS A 449 16.42 7.15 -4.18
C HIS A 449 15.06 6.71 -3.67
N SER A 450 14.69 7.15 -2.47
CA SER A 450 13.37 6.87 -1.90
C SER A 450 12.65 8.18 -1.59
N LEU A 451 11.31 8.16 -1.64
CA LEU A 451 10.44 9.29 -1.34
C LEU A 451 10.69 9.92 0.04
N VAL A 452 11.31 9.22 0.99
CA VAL A 452 11.77 9.82 2.27
C VAL A 452 12.81 10.94 2.09
N SER A 453 13.41 11.06 0.90
CA SER A 453 14.33 12.14 0.53
C SER A 453 13.60 13.46 0.27
N LEU A 454 12.27 13.45 0.19
CA LEU A 454 11.49 14.64 -0.17
C LEU A 454 11.50 15.70 0.94
N ALA A 455 11.12 15.37 2.18
CA ALA A 455 11.15 16.33 3.30
C ALA A 455 12.52 17.01 3.51
N PRO A 456 13.67 16.30 3.58
CA PRO A 456 14.96 16.94 3.74
C PRO A 456 15.35 17.79 2.52
N THR A 457 14.94 17.38 1.31
CA THR A 457 15.15 18.20 0.10
C THR A 457 14.33 19.49 0.13
N ILE A 458 13.06 19.44 0.57
CA ILE A 458 12.22 20.63 0.74
C ILE A 458 12.82 21.58 1.79
N ALA A 459 13.25 21.03 2.93
CA ALA A 459 13.91 21.80 3.98
C ALA A 459 15.19 22.47 3.46
N HIS A 460 16.01 21.75 2.69
CA HIS A 460 17.20 22.31 2.04
C HIS A 460 16.85 23.48 1.12
N LEU A 461 15.86 23.31 0.24
CA LEU A 461 15.44 24.34 -0.71
C LEU A 461 14.89 25.60 -0.03
N LEU A 462 14.13 25.44 1.05
CA LEU A 462 13.46 26.53 1.77
C LEU A 462 14.28 27.12 2.94
N GLY A 463 15.50 26.61 3.20
CA GLY A 463 16.33 27.13 4.29
C GLY A 463 15.85 26.75 5.69
N ALA A 464 15.10 25.65 5.83
CA ALA A 464 14.59 25.18 7.11
C ALA A 464 15.47 24.06 7.68
N PRO A 465 15.56 23.88 9.01
CA PRO A 465 16.24 22.72 9.58
C PRO A 465 15.56 21.42 9.11
N PHE A 466 16.30 20.31 9.02
CA PHE A 466 15.70 19.01 8.70
C PHE A 466 14.80 18.53 9.84
N PRO A 467 13.70 17.80 9.55
CA PRO A 467 12.92 17.12 10.58
C PRO A 467 13.83 16.20 11.40
N ALA A 468 13.68 16.21 12.73
CA ALA A 468 14.65 15.58 13.64
C ALA A 468 14.93 14.09 13.38
N ASN A 469 13.93 13.35 12.87
CA ASN A 469 14.02 11.91 12.57
C ASN A 469 14.19 11.61 11.07
N SER A 470 14.45 12.63 10.25
CA SER A 470 14.63 12.44 8.81
C SER A 470 15.85 11.57 8.52
N ARG A 471 15.72 10.68 7.53
CA ARG A 471 16.72 9.70 7.09
C ARG A 471 17.05 9.81 5.61
N GLY A 472 16.13 10.31 4.81
CA GLY A 472 16.37 10.50 3.39
C GLY A 472 17.56 11.45 3.16
N PRO A 473 18.47 11.15 2.23
CA PRO A 473 19.46 12.13 1.82
C PRO A 473 18.78 13.31 1.10
N VAL A 474 19.43 14.48 1.13
CA VAL A 474 19.03 15.58 0.26
C VAL A 474 19.32 15.19 -1.19
N LEU A 475 18.37 15.43 -2.09
CA LEU A 475 18.46 15.18 -3.54
C LEU A 475 19.39 16.20 -4.25
N LYS A 476 20.65 16.28 -3.79
CA LYS A 476 21.68 17.23 -4.26
C LYS A 476 21.99 17.06 -5.75
N GLN A 477 21.73 15.88 -6.31
CA GLN A 477 21.90 15.59 -7.73
C GLN A 477 20.98 16.45 -8.63
N ALA A 478 19.90 17.04 -8.11
CA ALA A 478 19.05 17.94 -8.88
C ALA A 478 19.38 19.42 -8.69
N ILE A 479 20.08 19.78 -7.62
CA ILE A 479 20.20 21.17 -7.17
C ILE A 479 21.50 21.77 -7.70
N LYS A 480 21.42 22.91 -8.39
CA LYS A 480 22.58 23.67 -8.87
C LYS A 480 23.49 24.09 -7.71
N GLU A 481 24.78 23.95 -7.92
CA GLU A 481 25.76 24.49 -6.98
C GLU A 481 25.77 26.02 -7.05
N SER A 482 26.18 26.68 -5.97
CA SER A 482 26.21 28.15 -5.88
C SER A 482 27.11 28.81 -6.94
N ARG A 483 27.98 28.03 -7.60
CA ARG A 483 28.88 28.46 -8.68
C ARG A 483 28.27 28.37 -10.08
N GLU A 484 27.08 27.77 -10.20
CA GLU A 484 26.35 27.54 -11.47
C GLU A 484 25.15 28.51 -11.65
N MET A 485 25.00 29.50 -10.77
CA MET A 485 23.91 30.49 -10.79
C MET A 485 24.26 31.74 -11.60
#